data_AF-A0A2K6U5A6-F1
#
_entry.id   AF-A0A2K6U5A6-F1
#
_cell.length_a   1.000
_cell.length_b   1.000
_cell.length_c   1.000
_cell.angle_alpha   90.00
_cell.angle_beta   90.00
_cell.angle_gamma   90.00
#
_symmetry.space_group_name_H-M   'P 1'
#
loop_
_entity.id
_entity.type
_entity.pdbx_description
1 polymer ?
#
loop_
_entity_poly.entity_id
_entity_poly.type
_entity_poly.pdbx_seq_one_letter_code
_entity_poly.pdbx_strand_id
1 'polypeptide(L)'
;MGSKYPPSVRGCLPLWALTLEAALILVFFFFTYYDTSLEDQKVLMEFYQVCQDLTVMAALGLGFLTSSLRRHSWSSVAFNLFILALGVQWAILLDGFLSQFPPGKLVIKLSSIRLATMSAMSVLISAGAVLGKVNLVQLVVMVLVELTAFVTMRMVSRNVFSTEDHTNMMCIHVFAAYFGLTVAWCLPKPLPEGTEEKERTATSPSLSAMLGTLFLWMFWPSFNSALLRNPLERRDAVFNTYYALAVSAVTSISLSSLAHPRGKINMTYLHNAVLAGGVAVGASCHLISSPWLAMVLGLVAGLISIGGAKCLPFPHLAVGF
;
A
#
# COMPACT_ATOMS: atom_id res chain seq x y z
N MET A 1 -0.66 36.09 11.74
CA MET A 1 0.03 35.20 12.70
C MET A 1 0.89 34.23 11.91
N GLY A 2 2.21 34.24 12.09
CA GLY A 2 3.13 33.37 11.36
C GLY A 2 2.90 31.89 11.68
N SER A 3 3.17 31.02 10.70
CA SER A 3 3.13 29.56 10.85
C SER A 3 3.89 29.13 12.10
N LYS A 4 3.24 28.38 13.00
CA LYS A 4 3.85 27.82 14.23
C LYS A 4 4.85 26.68 13.95
N TYR A 5 5.08 26.33 12.68
CA TYR A 5 6.01 25.28 12.30
C TYR A 5 7.39 25.88 11.99
N PRO A 6 8.48 25.28 12.48
CA PRO A 6 9.82 25.76 12.16
C PRO A 6 10.02 25.73 10.63
N PRO A 7 10.54 26.80 10.02
CA PRO A 7 10.68 26.94 8.56
C PRO A 7 11.69 25.95 7.95
N SER A 8 12.38 25.15 8.76
CA SER A 8 13.40 24.22 8.32
C SER A 8 13.38 22.91 9.10
N VAL A 9 13.34 21.80 8.37
CA VAL A 9 13.54 20.43 8.89
C VAL A 9 15.01 19.99 8.90
N ARG A 10 15.93 20.89 8.52
CA ARG A 10 17.35 20.59 8.22
C ARG A 10 18.14 19.96 9.36
N GLY A 11 17.76 20.20 10.61
CA GLY A 11 18.38 19.57 11.79
C GLY A 11 17.62 18.33 12.28
N CYS A 12 16.30 18.45 12.45
CA CYS A 12 15.48 17.43 13.10
C CYS A 12 15.35 16.16 12.25
N LEU A 13 14.98 16.29 10.97
CA LEU A 13 14.68 15.14 10.12
C LEU A 13 15.91 14.25 9.86
N PRO A 14 17.07 14.77 9.39
CA PRO A 14 18.22 13.93 9.11
C PRO A 14 18.76 13.27 10.38
N LEU A 15 18.76 13.99 11.51
CA LEU A 15 19.25 13.46 12.78
C LEU A 15 18.40 12.28 13.26
N TRP A 16 17.07 12.42 13.29
CA TRP A 16 16.17 11.34 13.69
C TRP A 16 16.23 10.14 12.74
N ALA A 17 16.24 10.39 11.42
CA ALA A 17 16.33 9.31 10.44
C ALA A 17 17.66 8.55 10.56
N LEU A 18 18.79 9.24 10.67
CA LEU A 18 20.10 8.61 10.80
C LEU A 18 20.27 7.90 12.15
N THR A 19 19.69 8.43 13.22
CA THR A 19 19.74 7.79 14.54
C THR A 19 18.90 6.51 14.54
N LEU A 20 17.72 6.54 13.90
CA LEU A 20 16.89 5.35 13.73
C LEU A 20 17.59 4.31 12.84
N GLU A 21 18.20 4.72 11.73
CA GLU A 21 18.95 3.83 10.85
C GLU A 21 20.14 3.19 11.58
N ALA A 22 20.91 3.97 12.34
CA ALA A 22 22.00 3.46 13.16
C ALA A 22 21.52 2.43 14.19
N ALA A 23 20.37 2.69 14.83
CA ALA A 23 19.75 1.74 15.75
C ALA A 23 19.32 0.44 15.03
N LEU A 24 18.71 0.54 13.86
CA LEU A 24 18.34 -0.63 13.05
C LEU A 24 19.58 -1.44 12.65
N ILE A 25 20.64 -0.79 12.16
CA ILE A 25 21.91 -1.46 11.82
C ILE A 25 22.47 -2.23 13.01
N LEU A 26 22.48 -1.63 14.21
CA LEU A 26 22.95 -2.31 15.42
C LEU A 26 22.08 -3.53 15.75
N VAL A 27 20.75 -3.40 15.66
CA VAL A 27 19.84 -4.52 15.90
C VAL A 27 20.08 -5.63 14.87
N PHE A 28 20.20 -5.31 13.58
CA PHE A 28 20.52 -6.30 12.55
C PHE A 28 21.86 -6.99 12.82
N PHE A 29 22.90 -6.24 13.20
CA PHE A 29 24.23 -6.79 13.50
C PHE A 29 24.19 -7.81 14.65
N PHE A 30 23.51 -7.47 15.76
CA PHE A 30 23.48 -8.34 16.93
C PHE A 30 22.50 -9.51 16.79
N PHE A 31 21.33 -9.27 16.17
CA PHE A 31 20.21 -10.19 16.23
C PHE A 31 19.93 -10.94 14.93
N THR A 32 20.60 -10.68 13.82
CA THR A 32 20.26 -11.33 12.54
C THR A 32 21.42 -12.07 11.90
N TYR A 33 21.10 -13.07 11.08
CA TYR A 33 22.04 -13.73 10.17
C TYR A 33 21.31 -14.27 8.93
N TYR A 34 22.04 -14.46 7.82
CA TYR A 34 21.47 -15.00 6.59
C TYR A 34 21.35 -16.51 6.65
N ASP A 35 20.26 -17.04 6.06
CA ASP A 35 20.18 -18.46 5.76
C ASP A 35 21.27 -18.83 4.75
N THR A 36 22.08 -19.85 5.06
CA THR A 36 23.17 -20.32 4.20
C THR A 36 22.75 -21.49 3.32
N SER A 37 21.48 -21.87 3.33
CA SER A 37 20.97 -22.93 2.46
C SER A 37 21.12 -22.56 0.99
N LEU A 38 21.64 -23.48 0.17
CA LEU A 38 21.62 -23.33 -1.29
C LEU A 38 20.18 -23.36 -1.78
N GLU A 39 19.67 -22.20 -2.21
CA GLU A 39 18.39 -22.14 -2.89
C GLU A 39 18.54 -22.56 -4.36
N ASP A 40 17.52 -23.28 -4.85
CA ASP A 40 17.40 -23.61 -6.27
C ASP A 40 17.35 -22.32 -7.12
N GLN A 41 18.07 -22.31 -8.24
CA GLN A 41 18.15 -21.16 -9.14
C GLN A 41 16.75 -20.71 -9.62
N LYS A 42 15.82 -21.66 -9.78
CA LYS A 42 14.44 -21.34 -10.15
C LYS A 42 13.71 -20.58 -9.04
N VAL A 43 13.87 -20.99 -7.79
CA VAL A 43 13.26 -20.33 -6.62
C VAL A 43 13.80 -18.92 -6.47
N LEU A 44 15.10 -18.74 -6.65
CA LEU A 44 15.75 -17.45 -6.61
C LEU A 44 15.24 -16.49 -7.71
N MET A 45 15.05 -17.00 -8.94
CA MET A 45 14.51 -16.21 -10.04
C MET A 45 13.04 -15.80 -9.81
N GLU A 46 12.21 -16.73 -9.34
CA GLU A 46 10.81 -16.45 -8.96
C GLU A 46 10.75 -15.39 -7.85
N PHE A 47 11.65 -15.47 -6.87
CA PHE A 47 11.76 -14.47 -5.81
C PHE A 47 12.12 -13.09 -6.35
N TYR A 48 13.15 -12.97 -7.20
CA TYR A 48 13.55 -11.68 -7.76
C TYR A 48 12.43 -11.01 -8.54
N GLN A 49 11.69 -11.77 -9.36
CA GLN A 49 10.54 -11.26 -10.10
C GLN A 49 9.46 -10.70 -9.17
N VAL A 50 9.05 -11.49 -8.17
CA VAL A 50 8.03 -11.04 -7.20
C VAL A 50 8.51 -9.81 -6.42
N CYS A 51 9.76 -9.78 -5.98
CA CYS A 51 10.29 -8.61 -5.27
C CYS A 51 10.36 -7.36 -6.14
N GLN A 52 10.70 -7.49 -7.42
CA GLN A 52 10.65 -6.38 -8.38
C GLN A 52 9.23 -5.86 -8.53
N ASP A 53 8.26 -6.74 -8.75
CA ASP A 53 6.84 -6.38 -8.91
C ASP A 53 6.32 -5.64 -7.68
N LEU A 54 6.57 -6.17 -6.47
CA LEU A 54 6.14 -5.55 -5.21
C LEU A 54 6.82 -4.19 -4.99
N THR A 55 8.10 -4.06 -5.34
CA THR A 55 8.84 -2.80 -5.20
C THR A 55 8.32 -1.76 -6.19
N VAL A 56 8.01 -2.15 -7.42
CA VAL A 56 7.41 -1.27 -8.43
C VAL A 56 6.02 -0.82 -7.98
N MET A 57 5.19 -1.72 -7.46
CA MET A 57 3.88 -1.36 -6.90
C MET A 57 4.00 -0.36 -5.75
N ALA A 58 4.93 -0.58 -4.82
CA ALA A 58 5.11 0.29 -3.66
C ALA A 58 5.71 1.66 -4.05
N ALA A 59 6.86 1.66 -4.71
CA ALA A 59 7.62 2.89 -4.99
C ALA A 59 7.02 3.71 -6.14
N LEU A 60 6.67 3.06 -7.26
CA LEU A 60 6.14 3.75 -8.44
C LEU A 60 4.61 3.75 -8.45
N GLY A 61 3.97 2.62 -8.16
CA GLY A 61 2.52 2.50 -8.12
C GLY A 61 1.87 3.46 -7.12
N LEU A 62 2.05 3.20 -5.82
CA LEU A 62 1.51 4.05 -4.75
C LEU A 62 2.15 5.45 -4.74
N GLY A 63 3.44 5.54 -5.07
CA GLY A 63 4.17 6.81 -5.16
C GLY A 63 3.59 7.79 -6.18
N PHE A 64 3.33 7.31 -7.41
CA PHE A 64 2.72 8.15 -8.44
C PHE A 64 1.20 8.30 -8.28
N LEU A 65 0.51 7.28 -7.78
CA LEU A 65 -0.95 7.33 -7.53
C LEU A 65 -1.31 8.48 -6.57
N THR A 66 -0.55 8.60 -5.49
CA THR A 66 -0.67 9.68 -4.49
C THR A 66 -0.05 11.00 -4.94
N SER A 67 0.50 11.07 -6.15
CA SER A 67 1.15 12.26 -6.69
C SER A 67 0.16 13.22 -7.39
N SER A 68 -1.15 13.08 -7.13
CA SER A 68 -2.23 13.88 -7.72
C SER A 68 -2.24 15.35 -7.27
N LEU A 69 -1.43 15.71 -6.28
CA LEU A 69 -1.23 17.09 -5.82
C LEU A 69 -0.08 17.78 -6.57
N ARG A 70 -0.38 18.89 -7.24
CA ARG A 70 0.52 19.61 -8.15
C ARG A 70 1.87 20.03 -7.54
N ARG A 71 1.94 20.31 -6.24
CA ARG A 71 3.17 20.73 -5.53
C ARG A 71 3.92 19.60 -4.83
N HIS A 72 3.39 18.37 -4.84
CA HIS A 72 3.94 17.25 -4.05
C HIS A 72 4.33 16.02 -4.88
N SER A 73 4.26 16.05 -6.21
CA SER A 73 4.40 14.82 -7.00
C SER A 73 5.74 14.09 -6.83
N TRP A 74 6.85 14.82 -6.94
CA TRP A 74 8.21 14.27 -6.74
C TRP A 74 8.50 13.92 -5.28
N SER A 75 7.97 14.71 -4.34
CA SER A 75 8.06 14.42 -2.91
C SER A 75 7.29 13.16 -2.55
N SER A 76 6.18 12.86 -3.22
CA SER A 76 5.37 11.67 -2.95
C SER A 76 6.12 10.38 -3.25
N VAL A 77 6.75 10.28 -4.43
CA VAL A 77 7.54 9.11 -4.81
C VAL A 77 8.73 8.92 -3.84
N ALA A 78 9.43 10.01 -3.50
CA ALA A 78 10.54 9.95 -2.55
C ALA A 78 10.10 9.54 -1.14
N PHE A 79 8.97 10.05 -0.65
CA PHE A 79 8.42 9.67 0.65
C PHE A 79 7.94 8.21 0.67
N ASN A 80 7.29 7.74 -0.38
CA ASN A 80 6.90 6.32 -0.49
C ASN A 80 8.12 5.40 -0.50
N LEU A 81 9.18 5.75 -1.23
CA LEU A 81 10.43 4.98 -1.20
C LEU A 81 11.07 4.98 0.19
N PHE A 82 11.08 6.13 0.87
CA PHE A 82 11.61 6.24 2.23
C PHE A 82 10.80 5.40 3.24
N ILE A 83 9.47 5.49 3.21
CA ILE A 83 8.55 4.68 4.02
C ILE A 83 8.78 3.19 3.76
N LEU A 84 8.89 2.80 2.48
CA LEU A 84 9.13 1.42 2.08
C LEU A 84 10.46 0.90 2.62
N ALA A 85 11.56 1.65 2.43
CA ALA A 85 12.89 1.25 2.87
C ALA A 85 12.95 1.06 4.38
N LEU A 86 12.43 2.02 5.16
CA LEU A 86 12.36 1.94 6.60
C LEU A 86 11.41 0.82 7.06
N GLY A 87 10.25 0.71 6.41
CA GLY A 87 9.21 -0.24 6.75
C GLY A 87 9.63 -1.69 6.53
N VAL A 88 10.38 -1.99 5.47
CA VAL A 88 10.91 -3.34 5.22
C VAL A 88 11.86 -3.76 6.33
N GLN A 89 12.82 -2.91 6.71
CA GLN A 89 13.76 -3.22 7.79
C GLN A 89 13.01 -3.48 9.10
N TRP A 90 12.06 -2.61 9.44
CA TRP A 90 11.28 -2.73 10.66
C TRP A 90 10.38 -3.97 10.66
N ALA A 91 9.71 -4.27 9.54
CA ALA A 91 8.85 -5.44 9.42
C ALA A 91 9.62 -6.76 9.52
N ILE A 92 10.84 -6.86 8.96
CA ILE A 92 11.70 -8.05 9.12
C ILE A 92 11.99 -8.31 10.60
N LEU A 93 12.35 -7.27 11.35
CA LEU A 93 12.63 -7.37 12.78
C LEU A 93 11.37 -7.76 13.55
N LEU A 94 10.24 -7.10 13.29
CA LEU A 94 8.97 -7.41 13.94
C LEU A 94 8.53 -8.86 13.68
N ASP A 95 8.51 -9.30 12.41
CA ASP A 95 8.10 -10.65 12.05
C ASP A 95 8.98 -11.69 12.74
N GLY A 96 10.30 -11.50 12.73
CA GLY A 96 11.20 -12.48 13.33
C GLY A 96 11.19 -12.45 14.86
N PHE A 97 11.14 -11.29 15.51
CA PHE A 97 10.99 -11.22 16.97
C PHE A 97 9.65 -11.82 17.41
N LEU A 98 8.53 -11.45 16.79
CA LEU A 98 7.21 -11.95 17.19
C LEU A 98 7.03 -13.45 16.88
N SER A 99 7.69 -13.98 15.83
CA SER A 99 7.57 -15.40 15.45
C SER A 99 8.56 -16.32 16.17
N GLN A 100 9.71 -15.82 16.60
CA GLN A 100 10.80 -16.61 17.16
C GLN A 100 11.25 -16.01 18.51
N PHE A 101 10.48 -16.26 19.57
CA PHE A 101 10.92 -15.97 20.96
C PHE A 101 11.50 -17.24 21.64
N PRO A 102 12.75 -17.64 21.30
CA PRO A 102 13.79 -18.05 22.28
C PRO A 102 15.24 -17.62 21.84
N PRO A 103 16.36 -17.93 22.55
CA PRO A 103 17.60 -17.13 22.51
C PRO A 103 18.46 -17.47 21.28
N GLY A 104 18.06 -16.98 20.12
CA GLY A 104 18.80 -17.18 18.87
C GLY A 104 18.82 -15.91 18.04
N LYS A 105 19.76 -15.86 17.09
CA LYS A 105 19.68 -14.85 16.03
C LYS A 105 18.54 -15.19 15.07
N LEU A 106 17.87 -14.18 14.55
CA LEU A 106 16.82 -14.20 13.55
C LEU A 106 17.41 -14.58 12.18
N VAL A 107 16.87 -15.65 11.58
CA VAL A 107 17.24 -16.09 10.24
C VAL A 107 16.54 -15.22 9.20
N ILE A 108 17.31 -14.53 8.36
CA ILE A 108 16.80 -13.78 7.22
C ILE A 108 16.79 -14.69 6.00
N LYS A 109 15.59 -14.95 5.47
CA LYS A 109 15.34 -15.68 4.23
C LYS A 109 14.85 -14.72 3.15
N LEU A 110 14.89 -15.15 1.89
CA LEU A 110 14.26 -14.39 0.80
C LEU A 110 12.77 -14.17 1.07
N SER A 111 12.06 -15.19 1.56
CA SER A 111 10.64 -15.06 1.95
C SER A 111 10.39 -13.99 3.01
N SER A 112 11.35 -13.72 3.90
CA SER A 112 11.26 -12.64 4.91
C SER A 112 11.18 -11.27 4.24
N ILE A 113 12.01 -11.01 3.22
CA ILE A 113 11.99 -9.74 2.47
C ILE A 113 10.66 -9.59 1.75
N ARG A 114 10.18 -10.63 1.06
CA ARG A 114 8.88 -10.58 0.36
C ARG A 114 7.73 -10.24 1.31
N LEU A 115 7.66 -10.91 2.46
CA LEU A 115 6.62 -10.69 3.47
C LEU A 115 6.71 -9.29 4.10
N ALA A 116 7.92 -8.82 4.38
CA ALA A 116 8.19 -7.50 4.93
C ALA A 116 7.82 -6.38 3.95
N THR A 117 8.16 -6.53 2.66
CA THR A 117 7.77 -5.59 1.60
C THR A 117 6.26 -5.50 1.48
N MET A 118 5.54 -6.62 1.51
CA MET A 118 4.07 -6.60 1.52
C MET A 118 3.51 -5.93 2.77
N SER A 119 4.09 -6.18 3.95
CA SER A 119 3.65 -5.53 5.19
C SER A 119 3.87 -4.02 5.15
N ALA A 120 5.04 -3.57 4.68
CA ALA A 120 5.41 -2.16 4.52
C ALA A 120 4.39 -1.39 3.66
N MET A 121 3.78 -2.05 2.66
CA MET A 121 2.73 -1.44 1.83
C MET A 121 1.49 -1.01 2.62
N SER A 122 1.24 -1.52 3.82
CA SER A 122 0.12 -1.07 4.65
C SER A 122 0.25 0.43 4.91
N VAL A 123 1.45 0.87 5.29
CA VAL A 123 1.74 2.26 5.62
C VAL A 123 1.65 3.14 4.39
N LEU A 124 2.05 2.64 3.22
CA LEU A 124 1.92 3.38 1.97
C LEU A 124 0.43 3.58 1.59
N ILE A 125 -0.43 2.59 1.83
CA ILE A 125 -1.89 2.72 1.65
C ILE A 125 -2.44 3.75 2.65
N SER A 126 -2.11 3.62 3.93
CA SER A 126 -2.55 4.54 4.98
C SER A 126 -2.04 5.98 4.76
N ALA A 127 -0.83 6.14 4.21
CA ALA A 127 -0.23 7.43 3.88
C ALA A 127 -1.05 8.20 2.85
N GLY A 128 -1.81 7.50 1.98
CA GLY A 128 -2.76 8.11 1.07
C GLY A 128 -3.80 8.98 1.79
N ALA A 129 -4.36 8.51 2.91
CA ALA A 129 -5.41 9.23 3.66
C ALA A 129 -4.91 10.51 4.37
N VAL A 130 -3.60 10.57 4.67
CA VAL A 130 -2.96 11.69 5.38
C VAL A 130 -2.10 12.57 4.46
N LEU A 131 -2.15 12.31 3.15
CA LEU A 131 -1.37 13.03 2.15
C LEU A 131 -1.57 14.55 2.26
N GLY A 132 -0.48 15.30 2.21
CA GLY A 132 -0.48 16.76 2.31
C GLY A 132 -0.70 17.33 3.72
N LYS A 133 -1.05 16.49 4.71
CA LYS A 133 -1.32 16.91 6.10
C LYS A 133 -0.20 16.57 7.08
N VAL A 134 0.68 15.65 6.71
CA VAL A 134 1.76 15.15 7.57
C VAL A 134 3.13 15.42 6.98
N ASN A 135 4.11 15.64 7.85
CA ASN A 135 5.52 15.74 7.46
C ASN A 135 6.22 14.37 7.54
N LEU A 136 7.45 14.29 7.03
CA LEU A 136 8.20 13.03 6.98
C LEU A 136 8.55 12.46 8.37
N VAL A 137 8.70 13.28 9.41
CA VAL A 137 8.92 12.79 10.79
C VAL A 137 7.64 12.10 11.31
N GLN A 138 6.47 12.67 11.04
CA GLN A 138 5.20 12.04 11.39
C GLN A 138 4.98 10.73 10.61
N LEU A 139 5.42 10.65 9.35
CA LEU A 139 5.41 9.42 8.57
C LEU A 139 6.35 8.35 9.16
N VAL A 140 7.53 8.72 9.68
CA VAL A 140 8.40 7.77 10.40
C VAL A 140 7.68 7.17 11.62
N VAL A 141 7.02 8.01 12.42
CA VAL A 141 6.25 7.53 13.59
C VAL A 141 5.12 6.60 13.14
N MET A 142 4.42 6.97 12.06
CA MET A 142 3.36 6.16 11.48
C MET A 142 3.88 4.80 11.01
N VAL A 143 5.05 4.72 10.36
CA VAL A 143 5.70 3.46 9.97
C VAL A 143 5.90 2.55 11.18
N LEU A 144 6.48 3.08 12.27
CA LEU A 144 6.80 2.28 13.45
C LEU A 144 5.53 1.76 14.13
N VAL A 145 4.52 2.61 14.30
CA VAL A 145 3.26 2.25 14.99
C VAL A 145 2.41 1.32 14.15
N GLU A 146 2.16 1.68 12.90
CA GLU A 146 1.25 0.95 12.02
C GLU A 146 1.78 -0.44 11.69
N LEU A 147 3.07 -0.58 11.38
CA LEU A 147 3.65 -1.91 11.10
C LEU A 147 3.66 -2.79 12.33
N THR A 148 3.94 -2.24 13.51
CA THR A 148 3.87 -3.01 14.75
C THR A 148 2.45 -3.56 14.95
N ALA A 149 1.43 -2.71 14.76
CA ALA A 149 0.04 -3.12 14.86
C ALA A 149 -0.35 -4.15 13.77
N PHE A 150 0.05 -3.93 12.52
CA PHE A 150 -0.28 -4.82 11.41
C PHE A 150 0.37 -6.20 11.55
N VAL A 151 1.68 -6.25 11.82
CA VAL A 151 2.41 -7.50 12.01
C VAL A 151 1.86 -8.25 13.22
N THR A 152 1.59 -7.56 14.33
CA THR A 152 0.97 -8.18 15.52
C THR A 152 -0.41 -8.74 15.18
N MET A 153 -1.25 -8.01 14.43
CA MET A 153 -2.55 -8.49 13.98
C MET A 153 -2.42 -9.76 13.13
N ARG A 154 -1.48 -9.79 12.16
CA ARG A 154 -1.23 -10.99 11.34
C ARG A 154 -0.78 -12.18 12.20
N MET A 155 0.11 -11.95 13.16
CA MET A 155 0.60 -12.98 14.08
C MET A 155 -0.50 -13.53 14.99
N VAL A 156 -1.31 -12.67 15.60
CA VAL A 156 -2.47 -13.08 16.39
C VAL A 156 -3.45 -13.86 15.53
N SER A 157 -3.71 -13.40 14.31
CA SER A 157 -4.66 -14.06 13.42
C SER A 157 -4.21 -15.47 13.05
N ARG A 158 -2.94 -15.62 12.67
CA ARG A 158 -2.31 -16.90 12.40
C ARG A 158 -2.33 -17.84 13.61
N ASN A 159 -1.97 -17.35 14.80
CA ASN A 159 -1.80 -18.20 15.99
C ASN A 159 -3.12 -18.55 16.68
N VAL A 160 -4.12 -17.67 16.64
CA VAL A 160 -5.40 -17.86 17.33
C VAL A 160 -6.46 -18.46 16.40
N PHE A 161 -6.54 -17.98 15.14
CA PHE A 161 -7.57 -18.42 14.20
C PHE A 161 -7.06 -19.43 13.18
N SER A 162 -5.78 -19.83 13.23
CA SER A 162 -5.15 -20.77 12.29
C SER A 162 -5.32 -20.36 10.82
N THR A 163 -5.40 -19.05 10.57
CA THR A 163 -5.57 -18.51 9.22
C THR A 163 -4.27 -18.54 8.44
N GLU A 164 -4.39 -18.75 7.12
CA GLU A 164 -3.24 -18.79 6.22
C GLU A 164 -2.54 -17.43 6.09
N ASP A 165 -1.22 -17.45 5.89
CA ASP A 165 -0.39 -16.25 5.72
C ASP A 165 -0.90 -15.37 4.57
N HIS A 166 -1.38 -15.98 3.47
CA HIS A 166 -1.98 -15.29 2.33
C HIS A 166 -3.21 -14.47 2.77
N THR A 167 -4.20 -15.13 3.38
CA THR A 167 -5.44 -14.50 3.83
C THR A 167 -5.18 -13.37 4.83
N ASN A 168 -4.29 -13.60 5.81
CA ASN A 168 -3.91 -12.58 6.78
C ASN A 168 -3.24 -11.37 6.13
N MET A 169 -2.41 -11.60 5.09
CA MET A 169 -1.81 -10.51 4.33
C MET A 169 -2.85 -9.73 3.55
N MET A 170 -3.84 -10.38 2.94
CA MET A 170 -4.85 -9.70 2.13
C MET A 170 -5.79 -8.79 2.94
N CYS A 171 -5.86 -8.97 4.26
CA CYS A 171 -6.51 -8.01 5.18
C CYS A 171 -5.81 -6.64 5.24
N ILE A 172 -4.62 -6.48 4.64
CA ILE A 172 -3.84 -5.24 4.60
C ILE A 172 -4.65 -4.05 4.11
N HIS A 173 -5.46 -4.21 3.07
CA HIS A 173 -6.22 -3.09 2.48
C HIS A 173 -7.26 -2.55 3.46
N VAL A 174 -7.97 -3.43 4.14
CA VAL A 174 -8.98 -3.07 5.14
C VAL A 174 -8.29 -2.43 6.35
N PHE A 175 -7.26 -3.08 6.88
CA PHE A 175 -6.49 -2.57 8.02
C PHE A 175 -5.94 -1.17 7.74
N ALA A 176 -5.22 -0.99 6.64
CA ALA A 176 -4.57 0.26 6.28
C ALA A 176 -5.59 1.37 5.98
N ALA A 177 -6.68 1.07 5.26
CA ALA A 177 -7.71 2.07 4.99
C ALA A 177 -8.31 2.64 6.29
N TYR A 178 -8.65 1.78 7.26
CA TYR A 178 -9.18 2.24 8.54
C TYR A 178 -8.13 2.89 9.43
N PHE A 179 -6.89 2.39 9.43
CA PHE A 179 -5.80 2.99 10.18
C PHE A 179 -5.51 4.40 9.67
N GLY A 180 -5.28 4.57 8.37
CA GLY A 180 -5.04 5.86 7.73
C GLY A 180 -6.19 6.84 7.95
N LEU A 181 -7.45 6.39 7.85
CA LEU A 181 -8.62 7.23 8.12
C LEU A 181 -8.67 7.68 9.60
N THR A 182 -8.33 6.79 10.53
CA THR A 182 -8.27 7.10 11.96
C THR A 182 -7.19 8.15 12.23
N VAL A 183 -5.99 7.98 11.67
CA VAL A 183 -4.91 8.98 11.79
C VAL A 183 -5.37 10.32 11.20
N ALA A 184 -5.96 10.31 10.00
CA ALA A 184 -6.45 11.52 9.34
C ALA A 184 -7.54 12.24 10.15
N TRP A 185 -8.36 11.50 10.91
CA TRP A 185 -9.37 12.05 11.81
C TRP A 185 -8.76 12.64 13.09
N CYS A 186 -7.67 12.05 13.60
CA CYS A 186 -6.95 12.55 14.77
C CYS A 186 -6.08 13.79 14.49
N LEU A 187 -5.78 14.08 13.21
CA LEU A 187 -5.01 15.27 12.84
C LEU A 187 -5.80 16.57 13.07
N PRO A 188 -5.14 17.68 13.46
CA PRO A 188 -5.80 18.96 13.65
C PRO A 188 -6.54 19.40 12.38
N LYS A 189 -7.74 19.96 12.55
CA LYS A 189 -8.48 20.55 11.43
C LYS A 189 -7.68 21.73 10.84
N PRO A 190 -7.65 21.89 9.49
CA PRO A 190 -7.07 23.08 8.88
C PRO A 190 -7.72 24.35 9.45
N LEU A 191 -6.94 25.43 9.58
CA LEU A 191 -7.46 26.74 9.96
C LEU A 191 -8.50 27.23 8.92
N PRO A 192 -9.52 28.02 9.31
CA PRO A 192 -10.52 28.52 8.38
C PRO A 192 -9.90 29.40 7.28
N GLU A 193 -10.47 29.29 6.09
CA GLU A 193 -10.05 29.87 4.82
C GLU A 193 -9.60 31.33 4.90
N GLY A 194 -8.33 31.55 4.57
CA GLY A 194 -7.79 32.84 4.17
C GLY A 194 -6.65 32.57 3.22
N THR A 195 -6.89 32.71 1.91
CA THR A 195 -5.97 32.39 0.79
C THR A 195 -5.75 30.90 0.48
N GLU A 196 -6.83 30.14 0.30
CA GLU A 196 -6.70 28.91 -0.48
C GLU A 196 -6.46 29.27 -1.96
N GLU A 197 -5.21 29.14 -2.42
CA GLU A 197 -4.98 28.71 -3.80
C GLU A 197 -5.66 27.36 -3.93
N LYS A 198 -6.95 27.43 -4.31
CA LYS A 198 -7.85 26.32 -4.62
C LYS A 198 -7.02 25.13 -5.07
N GLU A 199 -7.07 24.02 -4.34
CA GLU A 199 -6.52 22.70 -4.70
C GLU A 199 -7.09 22.28 -6.06
N ARG A 200 -6.65 22.95 -7.12
CA ARG A 200 -7.04 22.71 -8.48
C ARG A 200 -6.19 21.53 -8.90
N THR A 201 -6.84 20.37 -8.94
CA THR A 201 -6.49 19.27 -9.84
C THR A 201 -6.38 19.83 -11.26
N ALA A 202 -5.21 20.38 -11.59
CA ALA A 202 -4.88 20.80 -12.95
C ALA A 202 -4.78 19.54 -13.85
N THR A 203 -4.56 19.70 -15.15
CA THR A 203 -4.51 18.58 -16.10
C THR A 203 -3.20 17.76 -16.04
N SER A 204 -2.16 18.27 -15.38
CA SER A 204 -0.84 17.62 -15.24
C SER A 204 -0.69 16.57 -14.12
N PRO A 205 -1.36 16.65 -12.96
CA PRO A 205 -1.32 15.65 -11.90
C PRO A 205 -2.14 14.37 -12.19
N SER A 206 -3.04 14.39 -13.19
CA SER A 206 -3.78 13.19 -13.58
C SER A 206 -2.92 12.19 -14.33
N LEU A 207 -1.97 12.63 -15.16
CA LEU A 207 -1.09 11.73 -15.90
C LEU A 207 -0.14 10.94 -14.99
N SER A 208 0.43 11.60 -13.97
CA SER A 208 1.26 10.93 -12.98
C SER A 208 0.45 9.93 -12.16
N ALA A 209 -0.73 10.32 -11.67
CA ALA A 209 -1.58 9.41 -10.91
C ALA A 209 -2.12 8.23 -11.76
N MET A 210 -2.40 8.46 -13.05
CA MET A 210 -2.67 7.38 -14.00
C MET A 210 -1.48 6.43 -14.16
N LEU A 211 -0.24 6.95 -14.22
CA LEU A 211 0.95 6.10 -14.32
C LEU A 211 1.08 5.19 -13.08
N GLY A 212 0.85 5.73 -11.89
CA GLY A 212 0.79 4.95 -10.65
C GLY A 212 -0.31 3.88 -10.69
N THR A 213 -1.50 4.27 -11.17
CA THR A 213 -2.63 3.35 -11.39
C THR A 213 -2.25 2.19 -12.31
N LEU A 214 -1.57 2.47 -13.42
CA LEU A 214 -1.16 1.45 -14.39
C LEU A 214 -0.12 0.47 -13.81
N PHE A 215 0.86 0.98 -13.05
CA PHE A 215 1.82 0.11 -12.36
C PHE A 215 1.11 -0.81 -11.36
N LEU A 216 0.19 -0.27 -10.56
CA LEU A 216 -0.59 -1.09 -9.63
C LEU A 216 -1.43 -2.13 -10.36
N TRP A 217 -2.16 -1.73 -11.41
CA TRP A 217 -3.01 -2.61 -12.19
C TRP A 217 -2.22 -3.77 -12.83
N MET A 218 -1.05 -3.47 -13.39
CA MET A 218 -0.19 -4.46 -14.06
C MET A 218 0.37 -5.51 -13.10
N PHE A 219 0.81 -5.09 -11.92
CA PHE A 219 1.52 -5.97 -10.98
C PHE A 219 0.64 -6.55 -9.87
N TRP A 220 -0.63 -6.15 -9.77
CA TRP A 220 -1.57 -6.71 -8.79
C TRP A 220 -1.70 -8.24 -8.81
N PRO A 221 -1.73 -8.92 -9.97
CA PRO A 221 -1.76 -10.39 -10.00
C PRO A 221 -0.55 -11.01 -9.30
N SER A 222 0.63 -10.40 -9.40
CA SER A 222 1.83 -10.82 -8.66
C SER A 222 1.64 -10.60 -7.15
N PHE A 223 1.10 -9.45 -6.73
CA PHE A 223 0.81 -9.17 -5.31
C PHE A 223 -0.15 -10.19 -4.70
N ASN A 224 -1.28 -10.46 -5.36
CA ASN A 224 -2.29 -11.40 -4.89
C ASN A 224 -1.86 -12.87 -4.94
N SER A 225 -0.73 -13.19 -5.58
CA SER A 225 -0.25 -14.58 -5.70
C SER A 225 1.10 -14.82 -5.00
N ALA A 226 1.76 -13.76 -4.52
CA ALA A 226 3.11 -13.76 -3.96
C ALA A 226 3.31 -14.71 -2.76
N LEU A 227 2.28 -14.92 -1.95
CA LEU A 227 2.35 -15.76 -0.75
C LEU A 227 1.79 -17.18 -0.96
N LEU A 228 1.22 -17.48 -2.13
CA LEU A 228 0.69 -18.80 -2.44
C LEU A 228 1.80 -19.78 -2.79
N ARG A 229 1.78 -20.95 -2.14
CA ARG A 229 2.79 -21.99 -2.28
C ARG A 229 2.43 -23.00 -3.37
N ASN A 230 1.16 -23.35 -3.47
CA ASN A 230 0.67 -24.30 -4.47
C ASN A 230 0.68 -23.64 -5.86
N PRO A 231 1.37 -24.23 -6.87
CA PRO A 231 1.43 -23.67 -8.22
C PRO A 231 0.05 -23.51 -8.88
N LEU A 232 -0.91 -24.39 -8.61
CA LEU A 232 -2.26 -24.31 -9.17
C LEU A 232 -3.04 -23.14 -8.57
N GLU A 233 -3.01 -23.00 -7.24
CA GLU A 233 -3.61 -21.85 -6.53
C GLU A 233 -2.98 -20.53 -6.96
N ARG A 234 -1.65 -20.50 -7.14
CA ARG A 234 -0.93 -19.32 -7.63
C ARG A 234 -1.40 -18.93 -9.04
N ARG A 235 -1.54 -19.91 -9.94
CA ARG A 235 -2.06 -19.71 -11.30
C ARG A 235 -3.48 -19.16 -11.25
N ASP A 236 -4.35 -19.76 -10.43
CA ASP A 236 -5.76 -19.37 -10.33
C ASP A 236 -5.88 -17.95 -9.74
N ALA A 237 -5.07 -17.61 -8.73
CA ALA A 237 -4.98 -16.26 -8.18
C ALA A 237 -4.60 -15.21 -9.23
N VAL A 238 -3.64 -15.53 -10.11
CA VAL A 238 -3.23 -14.64 -11.20
C VAL A 238 -4.41 -14.40 -12.17
N PHE A 239 -5.06 -15.47 -12.65
CA PHE A 239 -6.19 -15.34 -13.57
C PHE A 239 -7.35 -14.57 -12.95
N ASN A 240 -7.76 -14.95 -11.74
CA ASN A 240 -8.90 -14.34 -11.06
C ASN A 240 -8.65 -12.86 -10.73
N THR A 241 -7.44 -12.51 -10.30
CA THR A 241 -7.06 -11.11 -10.06
C THR A 241 -7.11 -10.29 -11.34
N TYR A 242 -6.56 -10.83 -12.44
CA TYR A 242 -6.57 -10.15 -13.74
C TYR A 242 -7.99 -9.92 -14.27
N TYR A 243 -8.85 -10.94 -14.22
CA TYR A 243 -10.24 -10.80 -14.67
C TYR A 243 -11.05 -9.82 -13.80
N ALA A 244 -10.87 -9.86 -12.49
CA ALA A 244 -11.52 -8.91 -11.59
C ALA A 244 -11.09 -7.46 -11.86
N LEU A 245 -9.80 -7.23 -12.07
CA LEU A 245 -9.25 -5.92 -12.44
C LEU A 245 -9.75 -5.43 -13.80
N ALA A 246 -9.79 -6.30 -14.80
CA ALA A 246 -10.28 -5.95 -16.14
C ALA A 246 -11.75 -5.49 -16.08
N VAL A 247 -12.60 -6.24 -15.39
CA VAL A 247 -14.02 -5.87 -15.25
C VAL A 247 -14.20 -4.64 -14.38
N SER A 248 -13.44 -4.51 -13.29
CA SER A 248 -13.47 -3.32 -12.43
C SER A 248 -13.07 -2.05 -13.21
N ALA A 249 -12.07 -2.14 -14.08
CA ALA A 249 -11.64 -1.04 -14.93
C ALA A 249 -12.74 -0.60 -15.91
N VAL A 250 -13.30 -1.54 -16.69
CA VAL A 250 -14.38 -1.25 -17.65
C VAL A 250 -15.59 -0.66 -16.92
N THR A 251 -16.00 -1.28 -15.81
CA THR A 251 -17.15 -0.84 -15.01
C THR A 251 -16.97 0.57 -14.49
N SER A 252 -15.80 0.87 -13.90
CA SER A 252 -15.52 2.17 -13.29
C SER A 252 -15.46 3.28 -14.34
N ILE A 253 -14.86 3.03 -15.51
CA ILE A 253 -14.82 3.99 -16.62
C ILE A 253 -16.22 4.24 -17.17
N SER A 254 -16.98 3.18 -17.45
CA SER A 254 -18.34 3.28 -17.99
C SER A 254 -19.27 4.03 -17.05
N LEU A 255 -19.25 3.71 -15.75
CA LEU A 255 -20.10 4.37 -14.77
C LEU A 255 -19.64 5.80 -14.43
N SER A 256 -18.33 6.09 -14.51
CA SER A 256 -17.81 7.46 -14.42
C SER A 256 -18.42 8.33 -15.52
N SER A 257 -18.40 7.84 -16.77
CA SER A 257 -19.01 8.51 -17.92
C SER A 257 -20.53 8.63 -17.81
N LEU A 258 -21.22 7.52 -17.51
CA LEU A 258 -22.69 7.47 -17.45
C LEU A 258 -23.27 8.46 -16.43
N ALA A 259 -22.63 8.60 -15.27
CA ALA A 259 -23.09 9.51 -14.24
C ALA A 259 -22.49 10.92 -14.34
N HIS A 260 -21.83 11.28 -15.45
CA HIS A 260 -21.48 12.66 -15.77
C HIS A 260 -22.49 13.24 -16.77
N PRO A 261 -23.08 14.43 -16.54
CA PRO A 261 -24.15 14.98 -17.41
C PRO A 261 -23.77 15.14 -18.90
N ARG A 262 -22.48 15.21 -19.19
CA ARG A 262 -21.91 15.30 -20.55
C ARG A 262 -21.14 14.07 -21.02
N GLY A 263 -21.25 12.93 -20.33
CA GLY A 263 -20.52 11.70 -20.68
C GLY A 263 -19.00 11.80 -20.54
N LYS A 264 -18.49 12.70 -19.67
CA LYS A 264 -17.04 12.86 -19.45
C LYS A 264 -16.58 11.94 -18.34
N ILE A 265 -15.38 11.41 -18.49
CA ILE A 265 -14.73 10.58 -17.47
C ILE A 265 -14.07 11.50 -16.43
N ASN A 266 -14.43 11.34 -15.16
CA ASN A 266 -13.76 12.01 -14.05
C ASN A 266 -12.55 11.19 -13.60
N MET A 267 -11.35 11.72 -13.82
CA MET A 267 -10.08 11.04 -13.51
C MET A 267 -9.77 10.99 -12.01
N THR A 268 -10.31 11.90 -11.20
CA THR A 268 -9.99 11.99 -9.76
C THR A 268 -10.28 10.68 -9.03
N TYR A 269 -11.45 10.11 -9.26
CA TYR A 269 -11.88 8.87 -8.61
C TYR A 269 -11.58 7.62 -9.44
N LEU A 270 -11.26 7.81 -10.73
CA LEU A 270 -11.01 6.69 -11.63
C LEU A 270 -9.72 5.95 -11.26
N HIS A 271 -8.67 6.68 -10.88
CA HIS A 271 -7.36 6.12 -10.54
C HIS A 271 -7.45 4.99 -9.51
N ASN A 272 -8.31 5.15 -8.51
CA ASN A 272 -8.51 4.14 -7.47
C ASN A 272 -9.60 3.13 -7.83
N ALA A 273 -10.68 3.57 -8.48
CA ALA A 273 -11.81 2.69 -8.78
C ALA A 273 -11.48 1.53 -9.73
N VAL A 274 -10.58 1.75 -10.70
CA VAL A 274 -10.15 0.67 -11.62
C VAL A 274 -9.35 -0.44 -10.94
N LEU A 275 -8.87 -0.21 -9.71
CA LEU A 275 -8.08 -1.15 -8.92
C LEU A 275 -8.93 -1.94 -7.92
N ALA A 276 -10.19 -1.55 -7.71
CA ALA A 276 -11.06 -2.10 -6.68
C ALA A 276 -11.28 -3.61 -6.81
N GLY A 277 -11.34 -4.13 -8.05
CA GLY A 277 -11.43 -5.57 -8.30
C GLY A 277 -10.26 -6.36 -7.74
N GLY A 278 -9.03 -5.84 -7.85
CA GLY A 278 -7.83 -6.48 -7.34
C GLY A 278 -7.81 -6.56 -5.80
N VAL A 279 -8.26 -5.49 -5.15
CA VAL A 279 -8.47 -5.45 -3.68
C VAL A 279 -9.53 -6.48 -3.26
N ALA A 280 -10.68 -6.48 -3.95
CA ALA A 280 -11.84 -7.26 -3.55
C ALA A 280 -11.61 -8.78 -3.61
N VAL A 281 -10.87 -9.25 -4.63
CA VAL A 281 -10.59 -10.70 -4.76
C VAL A 281 -9.38 -11.16 -3.97
N GLY A 282 -8.57 -10.27 -3.37
CA GLY A 282 -7.27 -10.61 -2.80
C GLY A 282 -7.26 -11.86 -1.91
N ALA A 283 -8.14 -11.92 -0.91
CA ALA A 283 -8.20 -13.05 0.02
C ALA A 283 -8.67 -14.36 -0.65
N SER A 284 -9.60 -14.28 -1.61
CA SER A 284 -10.29 -15.43 -2.20
C SER A 284 -9.79 -15.82 -3.60
N CYS A 285 -8.82 -15.09 -4.16
CA CYS A 285 -8.42 -15.20 -5.58
C CYS A 285 -8.00 -16.61 -5.98
N HIS A 286 -7.38 -17.38 -5.07
CA HIS A 286 -6.93 -18.74 -5.31
C HIS A 286 -8.03 -19.81 -5.15
N LEU A 287 -9.15 -19.46 -4.52
CA LEU A 287 -10.28 -20.36 -4.26
C LEU A 287 -11.34 -20.30 -5.36
N ILE A 288 -11.32 -19.27 -6.20
CA ILE A 288 -12.31 -19.07 -7.25
C ILE A 288 -12.03 -20.03 -8.41
N SER A 289 -12.84 -21.08 -8.53
CA SER A 289 -12.65 -22.10 -9.57
C SER A 289 -13.14 -21.69 -10.96
N SER A 290 -13.93 -20.62 -11.07
CA SER A 290 -14.54 -20.19 -12.33
C SER A 290 -14.34 -18.70 -12.61
N PRO A 291 -13.78 -18.31 -13.77
CA PRO A 291 -13.43 -16.91 -14.07
C PRO A 291 -14.57 -15.92 -13.93
N TRP A 292 -15.81 -16.31 -14.27
CA TRP A 292 -16.95 -15.40 -14.24
C TRP A 292 -17.28 -14.92 -12.82
N LEU A 293 -16.96 -15.70 -11.78
CA LEU A 293 -17.14 -15.29 -10.39
C LEU A 293 -16.20 -14.14 -10.04
N ALA A 294 -14.92 -14.23 -10.45
CA ALA A 294 -13.96 -13.15 -10.28
C ALA A 294 -14.37 -11.89 -11.07
N MET A 295 -14.93 -12.08 -12.28
CA MET A 295 -15.50 -10.99 -13.08
C MET A 295 -16.67 -10.29 -12.36
N VAL A 296 -17.60 -11.04 -11.77
CA VAL A 296 -18.71 -10.48 -10.99
C VAL A 296 -18.21 -9.72 -9.77
N LEU A 297 -17.21 -10.25 -9.05
CA LEU A 297 -16.58 -9.53 -7.93
C LEU A 297 -15.93 -8.22 -8.41
N GLY A 298 -15.24 -8.24 -9.55
CA GLY A 298 -14.68 -7.04 -10.19
C GLY A 298 -15.74 -6.00 -10.55
N LEU A 299 -16.87 -6.44 -11.12
CA LEU A 299 -18.02 -5.59 -11.45
C LEU A 299 -18.56 -4.91 -10.18
N VAL A 300 -18.90 -5.69 -9.16
CA VAL A 300 -19.46 -5.19 -7.90
C VAL A 300 -18.48 -4.25 -7.21
N ALA A 301 -17.20 -4.60 -7.15
CA ALA A 301 -16.16 -3.75 -6.56
C ALA A 301 -16.01 -2.41 -7.30
N GLY A 302 -16.00 -2.43 -8.64
CA GLY A 302 -15.97 -1.21 -9.46
C GLY A 302 -17.18 -0.31 -9.23
N LEU A 303 -18.39 -0.88 -9.16
CA LEU A 303 -19.63 -0.15 -8.85
C LEU A 303 -19.59 0.50 -7.47
N ILE A 304 -19.16 -0.26 -6.45
CA ILE A 304 -19.06 0.23 -5.07
C ILE A 304 -18.03 1.36 -4.99
N SER A 305 -16.86 1.20 -5.62
CA SER A 305 -15.78 2.18 -5.52
C SER A 305 -16.17 3.52 -6.16
N ILE A 306 -16.68 3.50 -7.40
CA ILE A 306 -17.10 4.74 -8.08
C ILE A 306 -18.36 5.35 -7.44
N GLY A 307 -19.26 4.52 -6.91
CA GLY A 307 -20.44 4.97 -6.16
C GLY A 307 -20.07 5.65 -4.85
N GLY A 308 -19.18 5.03 -4.07
CA GLY A 308 -18.66 5.58 -2.82
C GLY A 308 -17.95 6.92 -3.03
N ALA A 309 -17.11 7.01 -4.06
CA ALA A 309 -16.40 8.25 -4.40
C ALA A 309 -17.34 9.42 -4.77
N LYS A 310 -18.54 9.14 -5.29
CA LYS A 310 -19.55 10.16 -5.60
C LYS A 310 -20.44 10.51 -4.42
N CYS A 311 -20.78 9.54 -3.59
CA CYS A 311 -21.77 9.68 -2.52
C CYS A 311 -21.17 10.13 -1.18
N LEU A 312 -19.88 9.91 -0.93
CA LEU A 312 -19.23 10.29 0.34
C LEU A 312 -18.71 11.74 0.25
N PRO A 313 -19.30 12.70 0.99
CA PRO A 313 -18.82 14.07 1.03
C PRO A 313 -17.77 14.18 2.12
N PHE A 314 -16.54 13.75 1.83
CA PHE A 314 -15.42 14.05 2.71
C PHE A 314 -14.45 15.04 2.07
N PRO A 315 -14.83 16.31 1.81
CA PRO A 315 -13.93 17.29 1.22
C PRO A 315 -12.63 17.48 2.04
N HIS A 316 -12.64 17.15 3.34
CA HIS A 316 -11.44 17.21 4.19
C HIS A 316 -10.64 15.90 4.28
N LEU A 317 -11.13 14.76 3.77
CA LEU A 317 -10.41 13.47 3.72
C LEU A 317 -10.19 12.96 2.28
N ALA A 318 -10.81 13.59 1.28
CA ALA A 318 -10.83 13.20 -0.13
C ALA A 318 -9.53 13.48 -0.91
N VAL A 319 -8.44 13.83 -0.23
CA VAL A 319 -7.14 14.01 -0.89
C VAL A 319 -6.45 12.65 -1.15
N GLY A 320 -7.03 11.54 -0.66
CA GLY A 320 -6.39 10.23 -0.63
C GLY A 320 -7.19 9.01 -1.10
N PHE A 321 -8.37 9.18 -1.71
CA PHE A 321 -9.21 8.08 -2.20
C PHE A 321 -9.63 8.26 -3.65
#